data_AF-A0A0Q6M4P2-F1
#
_entry.id   AF-A0A0Q6M4P2-F1
#
_cell.length_a   1.000
_cell.length_b   1.000
_cell.length_c   1.000
_cell.angle_alpha   90.00
_cell.angle_beta   90.00
_cell.angle_gamma   90.00
#
_symmetry.space_group_name_H-M   'P 1'
#
loop_
_entity.id
_entity.type
_entity.pdbx_description
1 polymer ?
#
loop_
_entity_poly.entity_id
_entity_poly.type
_entity_poly.pdbx_seq_one_letter_code
_entity_poly.pdbx_strand_id
1 'polypeptide(L)' 'MISQDERKSMSRAYSIGPKMIGYLEEIGIERLADLRGADAAKIAMRIDIARGRKHINGLGLAALQNLIELAERETR' A
#
# COMPACT_ATOMS: atom_id res chain seq x y z
N MET A 1 -13.89 -1.78 -1.75
CA MET A 1 -13.56 -2.49 -0.50
C MET A 1 -12.62 -3.64 -0.84
N ILE A 2 -11.47 -3.75 -0.17
CA ILE A 2 -10.47 -4.80 -0.45
C ILE A 2 -11.00 -6.16 0.01
N SER A 3 -11.02 -7.16 -0.88
CA SER A 3 -11.42 -8.53 -0.57
C SER A 3 -10.46 -9.20 0.42
N GLN A 4 -10.90 -10.22 1.15
CA GLN A 4 -10.03 -10.92 2.11
C GLN A 4 -8.82 -11.58 1.43
N ASP A 5 -9.00 -12.09 0.21
CA ASP A 5 -7.90 -12.66 -0.58
C ASP A 5 -6.88 -11.59 -0.98
N GLU A 6 -7.34 -10.42 -1.45
CA GLU A 6 -6.44 -9.29 -1.76
C GLU A 6 -5.71 -8.79 -0.51
N ARG A 7 -6.40 -8.68 0.64
CA ARG A 7 -5.75 -8.34 1.92
C ARG A 7 -4.67 -9.33 2.27
N LYS A 8 -4.91 -10.62 2.06
CA LYS A 8 -3.94 -11.69 2.31
C LYS A 8 -2.75 -11.58 1.37
N SER A 9 -2.97 -11.33 0.08
CA SER A 9 -1.91 -11.10 -0.91
C SER A 9 -1.06 -9.88 -0.55
N MET A 10 -1.67 -8.74 -0.26
CA MET A 10 -0.96 -7.52 0.16
C MET A 10 -0.17 -7.72 1.46
N SER A 11 -0.68 -8.51 2.41
CA SER A 11 0.00 -8.82 3.68
C SER A 11 1.25 -9.69 3.51
N ARG A 12 1.50 -10.27 2.32
CA ARG A 12 2.74 -10.99 2.03
C ARG A 12 3.93 -10.04 1.87
N ALA A 13 3.70 -8.76 1.60
CA ALA A 13 4.76 -7.78 1.47
C ALA A 13 5.42 -7.50 2.82
N TYR A 14 6.74 -7.40 2.81
CA TYR A 14 7.50 -7.18 4.03
C TYR A 14 7.12 -5.85 4.70
N SER A 15 6.84 -5.91 6.02
CA SER A 15 6.43 -4.77 6.84
C SER A 15 5.06 -4.16 6.49
N ILE A 16 4.21 -4.86 5.72
CA ILE A 16 2.82 -4.46 5.51
C ILE A 16 1.91 -5.11 6.56
N GLY A 17 1.22 -4.27 7.32
CA GLY A 17 0.21 -4.68 8.30
C GLY A 17 -1.21 -4.25 7.92
N PRO A 18 -2.23 -4.74 8.64
CA PRO A 18 -3.64 -4.47 8.36
C PRO A 18 -3.98 -2.98 8.36
N LYS A 19 -3.28 -2.19 9.18
CA LYS A 19 -3.44 -0.73 9.21
C LYS A 19 -3.01 -0.05 7.90
N MET A 20 -1.92 -0.51 7.30
CA MET A 20 -1.45 0.04 6.02
C MET A 20 -2.43 -0.30 4.90
N ILE A 21 -2.96 -1.52 4.90
CA ILE A 21 -4.00 -1.96 3.96
C ILE A 21 -5.27 -1.10 4.11
N GLY A 22 -5.66 -0.75 5.36
CA GLY A 22 -6.75 0.19 5.60
C GLY A 22 -6.49 1.57 4.99
N TYR A 23 -5.27 2.09 5.07
CA TYR A 23 -4.94 3.37 4.43
C TYR A 23 -5.01 3.30 2.90
N LEU A 24 -4.59 2.19 2.30
CA LEU A 24 -4.69 1.98 0.86
C LEU A 24 -6.15 1.97 0.40
N GLU A 25 -7.01 1.28 1.16
CA GLU A 25 -8.45 1.27 0.91
C GLU A 25 -9.07 2.68 1.04
N GLU A 26 -8.69 3.44 2.07
CA GLU A 26 -9.16 4.82 2.27
C GLU A 26 -8.83 5.75 1.09
N ILE A 27 -7.71 5.50 0.39
CA ILE A 27 -7.32 6.27 -0.81
C ILE A 27 -7.78 5.63 -2.13
N GLY A 28 -8.58 4.56 -2.07
CA GLY A 28 -9.19 3.91 -3.24
C GLY A 28 -8.30 2.91 -3.97
N ILE A 29 -7.24 2.40 -3.33
CA ILE A 29 -6.43 1.31 -3.86
C ILE A 29 -7.05 0.01 -3.36
N GLU A 30 -7.61 -0.78 -4.28
CA GLU A 30 -8.40 -1.95 -3.91
C GLU A 30 -7.72 -3.28 -4.24
N ARG A 31 -6.74 -3.26 -5.16
CA ARG A 31 -6.04 -4.45 -5.63
C ARG A 31 -4.54 -4.26 -5.60
N LEU A 32 -3.81 -5.35 -5.35
CA LEU A 32 -2.34 -5.33 -5.41
C LEU A 32 -1.85 -4.88 -6.79
N ALA A 33 -2.57 -5.27 -7.86
CA ALA A 33 -2.27 -4.88 -9.23
C ALA A 33 -2.35 -3.36 -9.48
N ASP A 34 -3.11 -2.60 -8.68
CA ASP A 34 -3.25 -1.14 -8.83
C ASP A 34 -1.97 -0.40 -8.39
N LEU A 35 -1.08 -1.08 -7.67
CA LEU A 35 0.19 -0.54 -7.16
C LEU A 35 1.34 -0.66 -8.17
N ARG A 36 1.11 -1.31 -9.31
CA ARG A 36 2.13 -1.46 -10.37
C ARG A 36 2.50 -0.12 -10.97
N GLY A 37 3.81 0.12 -11.12
CA GLY A 37 4.37 1.38 -11.59
C GLY A 37 4.03 2.58 -10.70
N ALA A 38 3.44 2.36 -9.52
CA ALA A 38 3.10 3.43 -8.61
C ALA A 38 4.34 3.94 -7.89
N ASP A 39 4.26 5.19 -7.44
CA ASP A 39 5.31 5.84 -6.66
C ASP A 39 4.93 5.79 -5.17
N ALA A 40 5.78 5.13 -4.37
CA ALA A 40 5.59 4.98 -2.93
C ALA A 40 5.45 6.33 -2.21
N ALA A 41 6.19 7.35 -2.62
CA ALA A 41 6.13 8.68 -2.02
C ALA A 41 4.81 9.39 -2.38
N LYS A 42 4.30 9.20 -3.60
CA LYS A 42 2.97 9.72 -3.98
C LYS A 42 1.85 9.03 -3.21
N ILE A 43 1.94 7.72 -3.02
CA ILE A 43 0.97 6.98 -2.19
C ILE A 43 1.03 7.47 -0.74
N ALA A 44 2.22 7.61 -0.18
CA ALA A 44 2.41 8.13 1.17
C ALA A 44 1.79 9.54 1.34
N MET A 45 2.03 10.43 0.38
CA MET A 45 1.44 11.76 0.35
C MET A 45 -0.10 11.72 0.29
N ARG A 46 -0.68 10.85 -0.56
CA ARG A 46 -2.15 10.69 -0.65
C ARG A 46 -2.75 10.21 0.67
N ILE A 47 -2.07 9.28 1.36
CA ILE A 47 -2.48 8.82 2.69
C ILE A 47 -2.43 9.98 3.68
N ASP A 48 -1.32 10.72 3.74
CA ASP A 48 -1.18 11.86 4.65
C ASP A 48 -2.27 12.93 4.43
N ILE A 49 -2.62 13.20 3.17
CA ILE A 49 -3.71 14.11 2.78
C ILE A 49 -5.06 13.58 3.24
N ALA A 50 -5.39 12.32 2.93
CA ALA A 50 -6.67 11.71 3.33
C ALA A 50 -6.85 11.68 4.85
N ARG A 51 -5.74 11.56 5.59
CA ARG A 51 -5.74 11.56 7.06
C ARG A 51 -5.66 12.96 7.69
N GLY A 52 -5.46 14.01 6.88
CA GLY A 52 -5.34 15.39 7.35
C GLY A 52 -4.09 15.69 8.20
N ARG A 53 -3.12 14.76 8.28
CA ARG A 53 -1.86 14.92 9.00
C ARG A 53 -0.84 13.89 8.53
N LYS A 54 0.45 14.22 8.70
CA LYS A 54 1.58 13.31 8.42
C LYS A 54 1.48 12.03 9.27
N HIS A 55 1.17 10.91 8.63
CA HIS A 55 1.12 9.57 9.21
C HIS A 55 2.24 8.67 8.71
N ILE A 56 2.66 8.84 7.45
CA ILE A 56 3.68 8.00 6.86
C ILE A 56 5.07 8.52 7.24
N ASN A 57 5.83 7.66 7.92
CA ASN A 57 7.24 7.88 8.26
C ASN A 57 8.14 7.07 7.31
N GLY A 58 9.46 7.11 7.52
CA GLY A 58 10.41 6.38 6.67
C GLY A 58 10.14 4.87 6.60
N LEU A 59 9.70 4.25 7.71
CA LEU A 59 9.34 2.83 7.72
C LEU A 59 8.07 2.57 6.90
N GLY A 60 7.06 3.43 7.03
CA GLY A 60 5.84 3.33 6.22
C GLY A 60 6.11 3.51 4.72
N LEU A 61 7.04 4.41 4.36
CA LEU A 61 7.49 4.58 2.98
C LEU A 61 8.19 3.32 2.46
N ALA A 62 9.10 2.73 3.24
CA ALA A 62 9.77 1.48 2.88
C ALA A 62 8.76 0.32 2.74
N ALA A 63 7.76 0.24 3.61
CA ALA A 63 6.70 -0.76 3.51
C ALA A 63 5.91 -0.61 2.20
N LEU A 64 5.56 0.63 1.80
CA LEU A 64 4.91 0.89 0.52
C LEU A 64 5.78 0.48 -0.67
N GLN A 65 7.10 0.73 -0.61
CA GLN A 65 8.04 0.26 -1.65
C GLN A 65 8.04 -1.27 -1.77
N ASN A 66 8.10 -1.99 -0.64
CA ASN A 66 8.04 -3.46 -0.65
C ASN A 66 6.73 -3.99 -1.24
N LEU A 67 5.62 -3.28 -1.00
CA LEU A 67 4.33 -3.66 -1.52
C LEU A 67 4.25 -3.47 -3.05
N ILE A 68 4.78 -2.36 -3.56
CA ILE A 68 4.90 -2.13 -5.01
C ILE A 68 5.80 -3.20 -5.63
N GLU A 69 6.94 -3.49 -5.01
CA GLU A 69 7.85 -4.53 -5.48
C GLU A 69 7.19 -5.91 -5.52
N LEU A 70 6.36 -6.25 -4.52
CA LEU A 70 5.56 -7.47 -4.55
C LEU A 70 4.58 -7.46 -5.74
N ALA A 71 3.88 -6.35 -5.97
CA ALA A 71 2.93 -6.20 -7.08
C ALA A 71 3.58 -6.39 -8.46
N GLU A 72 4.81 -5.91 -8.63
CA GLU A 72 5.60 -6.11 -9.84
C GLU A 72 5.99 -7.60 -10.00
N ARG A 73 6.38 -8.27 -8.91
CA ARG A 73 6.83 -9.67 -8.93
C ARG A 73 5.72 -10.69 -9.19
N GLU A 74 4.53 -10.50 -8.62
CA GLU A 74 3.41 -11.45 -8.80
C GLU A 74 2.80 -11.42 -10.23
N THR A 75 3.33 -10.57 -11.11
CA THR A 75 2.91 -10.46 -12.51
C THR A 75 3.76 -11.31 -13.46
N ARG A 76 4.78 -12.01 -12.95
CA ARG A 76 5.75 -12.77 -13.75
C ARG A 76 5.49 -14.26 -13.79
#